data_AF-A0A1G1NFZ5-F1
#
_entry.id   AF-A0A1G1NFZ5-F1
#
_cell.length_a   1.000
_cell.length_b   1.000
_cell.length_c   1.000
_cell.angle_alpha   90.00
_cell.angle_beta   90.00
_cell.angle_gamma   90.00
#
_symmetry.space_group_name_H-M   'P 1'
#
loop_
_entity.id
_entity.type
_entity.pdbx_description
1 polymer ?
#
loop_
_entity_poly.entity_id
_entity_poly.type
_entity_poly.pdbx_seq_one_letter_code
_entity_poly.pdbx_strand_id
1 'polypeptide(L)'
;MKGKTDIAVIAAVFLGLAFLCCPPASAEDLMIASFESGGQSDIGTAIGTWSSDTLDTSQGCTIEVTPLYGVMGRTTQEAHVLKITYDVATTGPAFNGIYIKLNNIDLTPYDGMNFLIKGDSEKGFTTKFKVGLKNTKGERATCVLNWVTDEWQMLEIPMREFKALGTVTDWKHMTEIFFTFDDMTVDSKEGVLYVDEVKFSGEE
;
A
#
# COMPACT_ATOMS: atom_id res chain seq x y z
N MET A 1 60.24 -6.75 -62.92
CA MET A 1 58.79 -6.73 -63.26
C MET A 1 58.02 -7.15 -62.02
N LYS A 2 56.98 -6.38 -61.68
CA LYS A 2 56.24 -6.37 -60.41
C LYS A 2 55.49 -7.68 -60.15
N GLY A 3 55.64 -8.22 -58.94
CA GLY A 3 54.70 -9.17 -58.37
C GLY A 3 53.38 -8.49 -58.00
N LYS A 4 52.27 -9.21 -58.13
CA LYS A 4 50.98 -8.84 -57.56
C LYS A 4 50.46 -10.06 -56.80
N THR A 5 50.32 -9.85 -55.50
CA THR A 5 49.81 -10.75 -54.49
C THR A 5 48.29 -10.79 -54.60
N ASP A 6 47.71 -11.99 -54.63
CA ASP A 6 46.27 -12.21 -54.52
C ASP A 6 45.80 -11.85 -53.10
N ILE A 7 44.82 -10.95 -53.00
CA ILE A 7 44.13 -10.61 -51.75
C ILE A 7 42.81 -11.37 -51.75
N ALA A 8 42.75 -12.44 -50.96
CA ALA A 8 41.50 -13.10 -50.61
C ALA A 8 40.70 -12.19 -49.67
N VAL A 9 39.53 -11.75 -50.10
CA VAL A 9 38.57 -11.01 -49.27
C VAL A 9 37.78 -12.03 -48.45
N ILE A 10 38.06 -12.11 -47.15
CA ILE A 10 37.25 -12.88 -46.19
C ILE A 10 36.06 -11.99 -45.80
N ALA A 11 34.87 -12.31 -46.29
CA ALA A 11 33.62 -11.70 -45.84
C ALA A 11 33.22 -12.36 -44.51
N ALA A 12 33.42 -11.65 -43.40
CA ALA A 12 32.89 -12.05 -42.10
C ALA A 12 31.40 -11.68 -42.03
N VAL A 13 30.53 -12.69 -42.08
CA VAL A 13 29.09 -12.53 -41.79
C VAL A 13 28.92 -12.48 -40.28
N PHE A 14 28.73 -11.27 -39.73
CA PHE A 14 28.28 -11.09 -38.36
C PHE A 14 26.78 -11.35 -38.28
N LEU A 15 26.41 -12.55 -37.82
CA LEU A 15 25.04 -12.86 -37.43
C LEU A 15 24.77 -12.18 -36.08
N GLY A 16 24.23 -10.96 -36.11
CA GLY A 16 23.83 -10.25 -34.89
C GLY A 16 22.67 -10.99 -34.22
N LEU A 17 22.91 -11.60 -33.06
CA LEU A 17 21.84 -11.98 -32.15
C LEU A 17 21.20 -10.69 -31.63
N ALA A 18 20.05 -10.31 -32.18
CA ALA A 18 19.17 -9.35 -31.54
C ALA A 18 18.64 -10.00 -30.26
N PHE A 19 19.24 -9.65 -29.11
CA PHE A 19 18.59 -9.88 -27.82
C PHE A 19 17.32 -9.02 -27.83
N LEU A 20 16.19 -9.65 -28.13
CA LEU A 20 14.88 -9.14 -27.75
C LEU A 20 14.90 -9.05 -26.23
N CYS A 21 15.24 -7.86 -25.71
CA CYS A 21 15.00 -7.50 -24.33
C CYS A 21 13.48 -7.40 -24.21
N CYS A 22 12.81 -8.54 -24.03
CA CYS A 22 11.43 -8.55 -23.60
C CYS A 22 11.48 -7.94 -22.19
N PRO A 23 10.90 -6.74 -21.96
CA PRO A 23 10.75 -6.28 -20.59
C PRO A 23 10.01 -7.38 -19.80
N PRO A 24 10.35 -7.59 -18.52
CA PRO A 24 9.58 -8.51 -17.70
C PRO A 24 8.11 -8.11 -17.77
N ALA A 25 7.22 -9.08 -17.93
CA ALA A 25 5.79 -8.82 -17.88
C ALA A 25 5.47 -8.21 -16.51
N SER A 26 4.88 -7.02 -16.50
CA SER A 26 4.42 -6.36 -15.29
C SER A 26 3.45 -7.27 -14.52
N ALA A 27 3.56 -7.28 -13.19
CA ALA A 27 2.60 -7.97 -12.35
C ALA A 27 1.23 -7.29 -12.47
N GLU A 28 0.17 -8.07 -12.69
CA GLU A 28 -1.20 -7.57 -12.63
C GLU A 28 -1.51 -7.03 -11.23
N ASP A 29 -2.30 -5.95 -11.16
CA ASP A 29 -2.76 -5.36 -9.92
C ASP A 29 -3.40 -6.42 -9.00
N LEU A 30 -2.90 -6.50 -7.77
CA LEU A 30 -3.44 -7.35 -6.73
C LEU A 30 -4.34 -6.52 -5.82
N MET A 31 -5.65 -6.63 -6.05
CA MET A 31 -6.65 -6.05 -5.15
C MET A 31 -6.63 -6.80 -3.80
N ILE A 32 -6.41 -6.05 -2.72
CA ILE A 32 -6.46 -6.56 -1.36
C ILE A 32 -7.82 -6.27 -0.73
N ALA A 33 -8.33 -5.04 -0.85
CA ALA A 33 -9.60 -4.64 -0.25
C ALA A 33 -10.29 -3.52 -1.05
N SER A 34 -11.30 -3.88 -1.84
CA SER A 34 -12.31 -3.03 -2.48
C SER A 34 -13.50 -2.74 -1.58
N PHE A 35 -13.64 -3.49 -0.48
CA PHE A 35 -14.72 -3.41 0.53
C PHE A 35 -16.13 -3.71 0.02
N GLU A 36 -16.30 -4.11 -1.24
CA GLU A 36 -17.60 -4.50 -1.82
C GLU A 36 -18.09 -5.87 -1.31
N SER A 37 -17.21 -6.65 -0.66
CA SER A 37 -17.48 -8.04 -0.22
C SER A 37 -18.01 -8.16 1.22
N GLY A 38 -18.70 -7.14 1.75
CA GLY A 38 -19.45 -7.26 3.01
C GLY A 38 -18.58 -7.42 4.27
N GLY A 39 -17.42 -6.78 4.33
CA GLY A 39 -16.57 -6.69 5.53
C GLY A 39 -15.36 -7.63 5.57
N GLN A 40 -15.12 -8.40 4.51
CA GLN A 40 -13.86 -9.12 4.29
C GLN A 40 -13.02 -8.42 3.21
N SER A 41 -11.71 -8.70 3.20
CA SER A 41 -10.83 -8.32 2.10
C SER A 41 -11.15 -9.17 0.85
N ASP A 42 -10.74 -8.73 -0.34
CA ASP A 42 -10.95 -9.42 -1.62
C ASP A 42 -10.16 -10.73 -1.72
N ILE A 43 -9.12 -10.87 -0.89
CA ILE A 43 -8.35 -12.10 -0.72
C ILE A 43 -8.92 -13.01 0.40
N GLY A 44 -10.13 -12.72 0.91
CA GLY A 44 -10.85 -13.54 1.88
C GLY A 44 -10.28 -13.50 3.30
N THR A 45 -9.59 -12.41 3.65
CA THR A 45 -8.90 -12.27 4.94
C THR A 45 -9.55 -11.24 5.86
N ALA A 46 -9.21 -11.34 7.14
CA ALA A 46 -9.75 -10.44 8.16
C ALA A 46 -9.19 -9.03 8.04
N ILE A 47 -10.09 -8.07 8.25
CA ILE A 47 -9.80 -6.66 8.50
C ILE A 47 -10.22 -6.38 9.94
N GLY A 48 -9.42 -5.66 10.71
CA GLY A 48 -9.74 -5.42 12.12
C GLY A 48 -8.99 -4.24 12.71
N THR A 49 -9.26 -3.97 13.99
CA THR A 49 -8.63 -2.88 14.74
C THR A 49 -7.79 -3.41 15.90
N TRP A 50 -6.94 -2.55 16.43
CA TRP A 50 -6.11 -2.81 17.60
C TRP A 50 -5.83 -1.51 18.35
N SER A 51 -5.53 -1.63 19.64
CA SER A 51 -5.12 -0.52 20.52
C SER A 51 -3.87 -0.93 21.29
N SER A 52 -3.00 0.03 21.62
CA SER A 52 -1.78 -0.21 22.40
C SER A 52 -2.06 -0.68 23.82
N ASP A 53 -3.13 -0.15 24.42
CA ASP A 53 -3.64 -0.55 25.72
C ASP A 53 -5.13 -0.90 25.56
N THR A 54 -5.47 -2.17 25.77
CA THR A 54 -6.85 -2.65 25.66
C THR A 54 -7.69 -2.37 26.91
N LEU A 55 -7.05 -1.92 28.00
CA LEU A 55 -7.72 -1.54 29.24
C LEU A 55 -8.05 -0.05 29.27
N ASP A 56 -7.40 0.76 28.44
CA ASP A 56 -7.69 2.17 28.27
C ASP A 56 -8.89 2.36 27.34
N THR A 57 -10.05 2.69 27.93
CA THR A 57 -11.30 2.94 27.20
C THR A 57 -11.42 4.39 26.70
N SER A 58 -10.42 5.25 26.98
CA SER A 58 -10.37 6.64 26.51
C SER A 58 -9.68 6.81 25.16
N GLN A 59 -9.19 5.72 24.57
CA GLN A 59 -8.62 5.69 23.23
C GLN A 59 -9.22 4.52 22.45
N GLY A 60 -9.15 4.57 21.12
CA GLY A 60 -9.58 3.44 20.32
C GLY A 60 -9.58 3.68 18.83
N CYS A 61 -9.77 2.58 18.11
CA CYS A 61 -10.01 2.59 16.68
C CYS A 61 -11.17 1.66 16.36
N THR A 62 -12.12 2.15 15.56
CA THR A 62 -13.24 1.39 15.04
C THR A 62 -13.27 1.46 13.52
N ILE A 63 -13.82 0.42 12.91
CA ILE A 63 -14.03 0.34 11.46
C ILE A 63 -15.47 0.00 11.15
N GLU A 64 -15.96 0.56 10.04
CA GLU A 64 -17.29 0.31 9.50
C GLU A 64 -17.17 0.33 7.97
N VAL A 65 -17.74 -0.67 7.28
CA VAL A 65 -17.92 -0.59 5.84
C VAL A 65 -19.20 0.19 5.58
N THR A 66 -19.10 1.32 4.87
CA THR A 66 -20.23 2.24 4.67
C THR A 66 -20.37 2.61 3.19
N PRO A 67 -21.59 2.65 2.64
CA PRO A 67 -21.82 3.09 1.27
C PRO A 67 -21.65 4.60 1.14
N LEU A 68 -20.91 5.05 0.12
CA LEU A 68 -20.75 6.46 -0.25
C LEU A 68 -20.87 6.67 -1.75
N TYR A 69 -21.25 7.89 -2.13
CA TYR A 69 -21.16 8.40 -3.50
C TYR A 69 -19.98 9.37 -3.62
N GLY A 70 -19.56 9.66 -4.85
CA GLY A 70 -18.50 10.64 -5.10
C GLY A 70 -17.09 10.12 -4.85
N VAL A 71 -16.91 8.80 -4.71
CA VAL A 71 -15.59 8.19 -4.61
C VAL A 71 -14.84 8.39 -5.93
N MET A 72 -13.54 8.64 -5.85
CA MET A 72 -12.69 8.83 -7.04
C MET A 72 -12.83 7.65 -7.99
N GLY A 73 -13.06 7.93 -9.28
CA GLY A 73 -13.36 6.89 -10.29
C GLY A 73 -14.79 6.35 -10.28
N ARG A 74 -15.56 6.57 -9.21
CA ARG A 74 -16.94 6.07 -9.00
C ARG A 74 -17.87 7.20 -8.51
N THR A 75 -17.94 8.30 -9.26
CA THR A 75 -18.62 9.52 -8.78
C THR A 75 -20.14 9.43 -8.72
N THR A 76 -20.76 8.66 -9.61
CA THR A 76 -22.24 8.51 -9.71
C THR A 76 -22.75 7.16 -9.21
N GLN A 77 -21.86 6.29 -8.75
CA GLN A 77 -22.19 4.95 -8.27
C GLN A 77 -21.94 4.91 -6.77
N GLU A 78 -22.77 4.14 -6.07
CA GLU A 78 -22.49 3.81 -4.68
C GLU A 78 -21.27 2.90 -4.63
N ALA A 79 -20.32 3.21 -3.77
CA ALA A 79 -19.14 2.40 -3.48
C ALA A 79 -19.11 2.12 -1.98
N HIS A 80 -18.76 0.90 -1.60
CA HIS A 80 -18.53 0.57 -0.20
C HIS A 80 -17.10 0.95 0.17
N VAL A 81 -16.94 1.75 1.21
CA VAL A 81 -15.62 2.19 1.68
C VAL A 81 -15.41 1.81 3.13
N LEU A 82 -14.16 1.65 3.54
CA LEU A 82 -13.81 1.48 4.95
C LEU A 82 -13.75 2.84 5.64
N LYS A 83 -14.72 3.11 6.49
CA LYS A 83 -14.66 4.22 7.45
C LYS A 83 -13.84 3.79 8.66
N ILE A 84 -12.81 4.56 8.97
CA ILE A 84 -11.94 4.39 10.12
C ILE A 84 -12.18 5.56 11.07
N THR A 85 -12.62 5.29 12.29
CA THR A 85 -12.67 6.30 13.37
C THR A 85 -11.53 6.02 14.32
N TYR A 86 -10.70 7.01 14.60
CA TYR A 86 -9.57 6.87 15.51
C TYR A 86 -9.61 7.94 16.60
N ASP A 87 -9.13 7.57 17.78
CA ASP A 87 -9.00 8.44 18.95
C ASP A 87 -7.74 8.04 19.73
N VAL A 88 -6.77 8.95 19.77
CA VAL A 88 -5.55 8.87 20.59
C VAL A 88 -5.45 10.05 21.56
N ALA A 89 -6.57 10.70 21.87
CA ALA A 89 -6.64 11.87 22.75
C ALA A 89 -6.70 11.47 24.23
N THR A 90 -5.69 10.74 24.70
CA THR A 90 -5.54 10.38 26.12
C THR A 90 -4.41 11.15 26.81
N THR A 91 -4.32 10.99 28.14
CA THR A 91 -3.33 11.65 29.00
C THR A 91 -1.95 11.03 28.94
N GLY A 92 -1.86 9.76 28.56
CA GLY A 92 -0.60 9.03 28.32
C GLY A 92 -0.30 8.82 26.83
N PRO A 93 0.83 8.17 26.50
CA PRO A 93 1.10 7.75 25.13
C PRO A 93 0.01 6.81 24.61
N ALA A 94 -0.55 7.12 23.45
CA ALA A 94 -1.58 6.32 22.81
C ALA A 94 -1.26 6.04 21.35
N PHE A 95 -1.50 4.81 20.94
CA PHE A 95 -1.47 4.43 19.54
C PHE A 95 -2.41 3.27 19.26
N ASN A 96 -3.12 3.35 18.14
CA ASN A 96 -4.08 2.35 17.70
C ASN A 96 -4.09 2.30 16.17
N GLY A 97 -4.98 1.51 15.61
CA GLY A 97 -5.28 1.57 14.20
C GLY A 97 -5.91 0.30 13.67
N ILE A 98 -5.66 0.03 12.40
CA ILE A 98 -6.26 -1.08 11.67
C ILE A 98 -5.20 -2.04 11.14
N TYR A 99 -5.63 -3.25 10.83
CA TYR A 99 -4.86 -4.21 10.04
C TYR A 99 -5.73 -4.83 8.95
N ILE A 100 -5.08 -5.22 7.85
CA ILE A 100 -5.64 -6.11 6.81
C ILE A 100 -4.68 -7.29 6.69
N LYS A 101 -5.19 -8.51 6.91
CA LYS A 101 -4.37 -9.73 6.82
C LYS A 101 -4.03 -10.03 5.36
N LEU A 102 -2.81 -10.49 5.08
CA LEU A 102 -2.32 -10.80 3.74
C LEU A 102 -2.10 -12.29 3.49
N ASN A 103 -2.38 -13.18 4.45
CA ASN A 103 -2.29 -14.64 4.27
C ASN A 103 -1.00 -15.13 3.59
N ASN A 104 0.16 -14.57 3.95
CA ASN A 104 1.47 -15.01 3.47
C ASN A 104 1.68 -14.78 1.96
N ILE A 105 1.12 -13.69 1.42
CA ILE A 105 1.29 -13.27 0.02
C ILE A 105 2.75 -12.89 -0.28
N ASP A 106 3.17 -13.21 -1.51
CA ASP A 106 4.44 -12.77 -2.08
C ASP A 106 4.30 -11.37 -2.68
N LEU A 107 4.90 -10.38 -2.03
CA LEU A 107 4.92 -8.99 -2.50
C LEU A 107 6.19 -8.65 -3.32
N THR A 108 7.05 -9.63 -3.62
CA THR A 108 8.24 -9.41 -4.45
C THR A 108 7.94 -8.89 -5.87
N PRO A 109 6.85 -9.29 -6.55
CA PRO A 109 6.55 -8.84 -7.91
C PRO A 109 5.98 -7.42 -8.01
N TYR A 110 5.65 -6.77 -6.89
CA TYR A 110 4.95 -5.49 -6.88
C TYR A 110 5.88 -4.33 -6.57
N ASP A 111 5.56 -3.20 -7.18
CA ASP A 111 6.35 -1.96 -7.14
C ASP A 111 5.60 -0.81 -6.49
N GLY A 112 4.27 -0.87 -6.40
CA GLY A 112 3.43 0.11 -5.71
C GLY A 112 2.50 -0.54 -4.69
N MET A 113 2.29 0.14 -3.56
CA MET A 113 1.15 -0.08 -2.67
C MET A 113 0.23 1.12 -2.79
N ASN A 114 -1.03 0.90 -3.16
CA ASN A 114 -1.97 1.96 -3.50
C ASN A 114 -3.27 1.82 -2.71
N PHE A 115 -3.89 2.96 -2.40
CA PHE A 115 -5.27 3.01 -1.91
C PHE A 115 -5.85 4.40 -2.11
N LEU A 116 -7.17 4.48 -2.24
CA LEU A 116 -7.92 5.72 -2.17
C LEU A 116 -8.10 6.14 -0.71
N ILE A 117 -7.98 7.43 -0.44
CA ILE A 117 -8.19 7.99 0.90
C ILE A 117 -8.86 9.36 0.84
N LYS A 118 -9.65 9.65 1.86
CA LYS A 118 -10.25 10.95 2.13
C LYS A 118 -10.45 11.15 3.63
N GLY A 119 -10.19 12.35 4.13
CA GLY A 119 -10.56 12.80 5.47
C GLY A 119 -12.01 13.31 5.55
N ASP A 120 -12.65 13.11 6.69
CA ASP A 120 -13.97 13.67 6.99
C ASP A 120 -13.81 15.08 7.58
N SER A 121 -14.09 16.12 6.80
CA SER A 121 -13.98 17.51 7.25
C SER A 121 -15.03 17.91 8.30
N GLU A 122 -16.16 17.21 8.38
CA GLU A 122 -17.19 17.48 9.39
C GLU A 122 -16.83 16.88 10.76
N LYS A 123 -16.12 15.74 10.77
CA LYS A 123 -15.65 15.06 11.98
C LYS A 123 -14.22 15.42 12.39
N GLY A 124 -13.48 16.08 11.52
CA GLY A 124 -12.05 16.29 11.67
C GLY A 124 -11.26 15.04 11.28
N PHE A 125 -10.00 15.22 10.91
CA PHE A 125 -9.10 14.16 10.48
C PHE A 125 -7.64 14.58 10.61
N THR A 126 -6.75 13.60 10.62
CA THR A 126 -5.31 13.80 10.62
C THR A 126 -4.82 13.89 9.19
N THR A 127 -3.91 14.82 8.91
CA THR A 127 -3.26 14.88 7.59
C THR A 127 -2.12 13.87 7.47
N LYS A 128 -1.72 13.27 8.60
CA LYS A 128 -0.57 12.38 8.69
C LYS A 128 -0.78 11.18 9.62
N PHE A 129 -0.31 10.02 9.20
CA PHE A 129 -0.35 8.78 9.99
C PHE A 129 0.68 7.79 9.42
N LYS A 130 0.90 6.66 10.10
CA LYS A 130 1.85 5.64 9.65
C LYS A 130 1.13 4.54 8.88
N VAL A 131 1.76 4.09 7.80
CA VAL A 131 1.37 2.88 7.06
C VAL A 131 2.54 1.93 7.02
N GLY A 132 2.27 0.64 7.17
CA GLY A 132 3.32 -0.36 7.13
C GLY A 132 2.88 -1.75 6.71
N LEU A 133 3.91 -2.57 6.53
CA LEU A 133 3.84 -3.96 6.11
C LEU A 133 4.59 -4.84 7.11
N LYS A 134 4.09 -6.05 7.34
CA LYS A 134 4.70 -7.03 8.25
C LYS A 134 4.77 -8.40 7.59
N ASN A 135 5.79 -9.17 7.93
CA ASN A 135 5.95 -10.55 7.46
C ASN A 135 5.78 -11.59 8.57
N THR A 136 5.91 -12.87 8.21
CA THR A 136 5.80 -14.01 9.14
C THR A 136 6.89 -14.03 10.22
N LYS A 137 8.03 -13.37 9.99
CA LYS A 137 9.12 -13.23 10.97
C LYS A 137 8.85 -12.12 12.00
N GLY A 138 7.78 -11.34 11.83
CA GLY A 138 7.48 -10.17 12.66
C GLY A 138 8.30 -8.93 12.30
N GLU A 139 9.06 -8.98 11.21
CA GLU A 139 9.74 -7.81 10.66
C GLU A 139 8.71 -6.82 10.13
N ARG A 140 8.96 -5.52 10.28
CA ARG A 140 8.03 -4.45 9.91
C ARG A 140 8.75 -3.34 9.15
N ALA A 141 8.13 -2.88 8.07
CA ALA A 141 8.53 -1.68 7.35
C ALA A 141 7.39 -0.65 7.50
N THR A 142 7.72 0.57 7.93
CA THR A 142 6.71 1.61 8.22
C THR A 142 7.17 2.94 7.63
N CYS A 143 6.28 3.63 6.95
CA CYS A 143 6.47 5.00 6.49
C CYS A 143 5.41 5.93 7.08
N VAL A 144 5.70 7.23 7.11
CA VAL A 144 4.73 8.26 7.50
C VAL A 144 4.13 8.84 6.23
N LEU A 145 2.81 8.79 6.12
CA LEU A 145 2.04 9.55 5.14
C LEU A 145 1.72 10.91 5.74
N ASN A 146 1.78 11.98 4.95
CA ASN A 146 1.68 13.36 5.45
C ASN A 146 0.91 14.33 4.55
N TRP A 147 -0.02 13.83 3.74
CA TRP A 147 -0.77 14.64 2.75
C TRP A 147 -2.23 14.21 2.60
N VAL A 148 -2.87 13.71 3.66
CA VAL A 148 -4.31 13.40 3.59
C VAL A 148 -5.11 14.70 3.51
N THR A 149 -6.10 14.73 2.60
CA THR A 149 -7.02 15.86 2.38
C THR A 149 -8.46 15.44 2.60
N ASP A 150 -9.37 16.41 2.62
CA ASP A 150 -10.83 16.19 2.62
C ASP A 150 -11.42 15.88 1.23
N GLU A 151 -10.57 15.84 0.20
CA GLU A 151 -10.89 15.30 -1.12
C GLU A 151 -10.37 13.88 -1.32
N TRP A 152 -11.10 13.08 -2.10
CA TRP A 152 -10.65 11.75 -2.52
C TRP A 152 -9.40 11.86 -3.38
N GLN A 153 -8.38 11.12 -3.00
CA GLN A 153 -7.12 11.01 -3.73
C GLN A 153 -6.61 9.57 -3.69
N MET A 154 -5.88 9.18 -4.72
CA MET A 154 -5.09 7.95 -4.69
C MET A 154 -3.73 8.25 -4.06
N LEU A 155 -3.39 7.51 -3.01
CA LEU A 155 -2.03 7.47 -2.48
C LEU A 155 -1.32 6.25 -3.06
N GLU A 156 -0.14 6.50 -3.60
CA GLU A 156 0.79 5.49 -4.10
C GLU A 156 2.08 5.56 -3.28
N ILE A 157 2.44 4.44 -2.66
CA ILE A 157 3.69 4.28 -1.93
C ILE A 157 4.56 3.32 -2.75
N PRO A 158 5.66 3.80 -3.36
CA PRO A 158 6.56 2.91 -4.06
C PRO A 158 7.15 1.88 -3.08
N MET A 159 7.08 0.59 -3.43
CA MET A 159 7.61 -0.51 -2.62
C MET A 159 9.10 -0.37 -2.34
N ARG A 160 9.84 0.35 -3.20
CA ARG A 160 11.24 0.72 -2.96
C ARG A 160 11.43 1.55 -1.68
N GLU A 161 10.46 2.37 -1.28
CA GLU A 161 10.53 3.17 -0.05
C GLU A 161 10.53 2.26 1.18
N PHE A 162 9.66 1.24 1.19
CA PHE A 162 9.68 0.23 2.26
C PHE A 162 10.95 -0.63 2.24
N LYS A 163 11.38 -1.07 1.05
CA LYS A 163 12.59 -1.88 0.86
C LYS A 163 13.85 -1.12 1.31
N ALA A 164 13.92 0.20 1.08
CA ALA A 164 15.05 1.04 1.46
C ALA A 164 15.26 1.16 2.97
N LEU A 165 14.22 0.91 3.79
CA LEU A 165 14.35 0.90 5.25
C LEU A 165 15.24 -0.24 5.77
N GLY A 166 15.39 -1.33 5.00
CA GLY A 166 16.21 -2.49 5.39
C GLY A 166 15.70 -3.26 6.61
N THR A 167 14.48 -2.99 7.08
CA THR A 167 13.89 -3.61 8.28
C THR A 167 13.13 -4.92 7.98
N VAL A 168 12.84 -5.19 6.71
CA VAL A 168 12.17 -6.42 6.23
C VAL A 168 13.10 -7.13 5.25
N THR A 169 13.41 -8.38 5.55
CA THR A 169 14.31 -9.25 4.77
C THR A 169 13.55 -10.26 3.91
N ASP A 170 12.30 -10.54 4.26
CA ASP A 170 11.45 -11.51 3.57
C ASP A 170 10.15 -10.87 3.10
N TRP A 171 10.11 -10.63 1.78
CA TRP A 171 8.98 -10.03 1.05
C TRP A 171 8.05 -11.09 0.44
N LYS A 172 8.39 -12.38 0.55
CA LYS A 172 7.60 -13.48 -0.03
C LYS A 172 6.49 -13.96 0.88
N HIS A 173 6.55 -13.57 2.15
CA HIS A 173 5.76 -14.13 3.23
C HIS A 173 5.09 -13.02 4.06
N MET A 174 4.35 -12.14 3.37
CA MET A 174 3.76 -10.94 3.95
C MET A 174 2.43 -11.27 4.63
N THR A 175 2.23 -10.77 5.83
CA THR A 175 1.12 -11.19 6.70
C THR A 175 0.12 -10.08 6.99
N GLU A 176 0.53 -8.82 7.01
CA GLU A 176 -0.34 -7.69 7.40
C GLU A 176 0.05 -6.41 6.66
N ILE A 177 -0.95 -5.70 6.15
CA ILE A 177 -0.95 -4.24 6.03
C ILE A 177 -1.45 -3.69 7.36
N PHE A 178 -0.85 -2.62 7.88
CA PHE A 178 -1.34 -1.94 9.07
C PHE A 178 -1.25 -0.44 8.96
N PHE A 179 -2.27 0.24 9.48
CA PHE A 179 -2.25 1.69 9.67
C PHE A 179 -2.11 1.96 11.16
N THR A 180 -1.32 2.97 11.52
CA THR A 180 -1.10 3.37 12.91
C THR A 180 -1.37 4.86 13.06
N PHE A 181 -2.30 5.17 13.96
CA PHE A 181 -2.49 6.50 14.53
C PHE A 181 -1.78 6.51 15.87
N ASP A 182 -0.76 7.35 16.02
CA ASP A 182 -0.09 7.57 17.30
C ASP A 182 -0.06 9.06 17.62
N ASP A 183 -0.20 9.36 18.90
CA ASP A 183 -0.31 10.72 19.45
C ASP A 183 0.89 11.64 19.13
N MET A 184 2.04 11.06 18.80
CA MET A 184 3.25 11.77 18.39
C MET A 184 3.31 12.06 16.88
N THR A 185 2.59 11.30 16.06
CA THR A 185 2.61 11.42 14.61
C THR A 185 1.43 12.22 14.09
N VAL A 186 0.21 11.94 14.54
CA VAL A 186 -1.01 12.61 14.05
C VAL A 186 -0.99 14.11 14.39
N ASP A 187 -1.61 14.94 13.56
CA ASP A 187 -1.86 16.37 13.87
C ASP A 187 -3.26 16.64 14.39
N SER A 188 -4.23 15.75 14.12
CA SER A 188 -5.49 15.67 14.84
C SER A 188 -5.56 14.34 15.59
N LYS A 189 -5.74 14.40 16.92
CA LYS A 189 -5.75 13.21 17.79
C LYS A 189 -7.03 12.38 17.70
N GLU A 190 -8.09 12.98 17.19
CA GLU A 190 -9.36 12.32 16.92
C GLU A 190 -9.75 12.61 15.47
N GLY A 191 -10.46 11.68 14.83
CA GLY A 191 -11.00 11.94 13.51
C GLY A 191 -11.51 10.72 12.77
N VAL A 192 -11.94 10.97 11.53
CA VAL A 192 -12.45 9.96 10.62
C VAL A 192 -11.72 10.02 9.28
N LEU A 193 -11.30 8.86 8.81
CA LEU A 193 -10.77 8.64 7.46
C LEU A 193 -11.64 7.64 6.71
N TYR A 194 -11.79 7.84 5.41
CA TYR A 194 -12.37 6.89 4.48
C TYR A 194 -11.26 6.31 3.61
N VAL A 195 -11.24 4.99 3.45
CA VAL A 195 -10.24 4.26 2.68
C VAL A 195 -10.95 3.31 1.74
N ASP A 196 -10.42 3.19 0.52
CA ASP A 196 -10.99 2.35 -0.52
C ASP A 196 -9.89 1.81 -1.46
N GLU A 197 -10.18 0.75 -2.21
CA GLU A 197 -9.29 0.12 -3.20
C GLU A 197 -7.84 -0.11 -2.74
N VAL A 198 -7.64 -0.77 -1.60
CA VAL A 198 -6.30 -1.16 -1.14
C VAL A 198 -5.75 -2.24 -2.07
N LYS A 199 -4.64 -1.96 -2.75
CA LYS A 199 -4.04 -2.88 -3.74
C LYS A 199 -2.52 -2.76 -3.82
N PHE A 200 -1.89 -3.74 -4.47
CA PHE A 200 -0.51 -3.66 -4.93
C PHE A 200 -0.47 -3.65 -6.45
N SER A 201 0.36 -2.81 -7.06
CA SER A 201 0.54 -2.72 -8.51
C SER A 201 1.95 -3.14 -8.93
N GLY A 202 2.08 -3.74 -10.12
CA GLY A 202 3.37 -3.93 -10.78
C GLY A 202 3.88 -2.63 -11.42
N GLU A 203 5.13 -2.63 -11.88
CA GLU A 203 5.70 -1.55 -12.72
C GLU A 203 4.89 -1.37 -14.02
N GLU A 204 4.48 -0.15 -14.37
CA GLU A 204 3.97 0.15 -15.73
C GLU A 204 5.07 0.11 -16.79
#